data_AF-A0A2R2MKD4-F1
#
_entry.id   AF-A0A2R2MKD4-F1
#
_cell.length_a   1.000
_cell.length_b   1.000
_cell.length_c   1.000
_cell.angle_alpha   90.00
_cell.angle_beta   90.00
_cell.angle_gamma   90.00
#
_symmetry.space_group_name_H-M   'P 1'
#
loop_
_entity.id
_entity.type
_entity.pdbx_description
1 polymer ?
#
loop_
_entity_poly.entity_id
_entity_poly.type
_entity_poly.pdbx_seq_one_letter_code
_entity_poly.pdbx_strand_id
1 'polypeptide(L)'
;MVSKVLNPSNHELLLAVLWDGVVHTSAQVRSTTGKIFEVLVKGVSESLIASRVVPALVTLASDPEISVRISTVPAFGTVVENVTQREILDKVHMQFQTFMDDPLYRDQHSLYVSLINTFARVGPNAEPKFRDEFVLPRLAVMAATNNHTTNETRKRDVAMQLWEAYSALSCCFINEQLISEAMLPGLRCLRQDMAQVAPELESVVSSLIKDFETKVEAPRPLDRSGSISAAVSAVTGTGADNMKTKMMNTFKDIKDKSTSSRANIASIFRKK
;
A
#
# COMPACT_ATOMS: atom_id res chain seq x y z
N MET A 1 -2.05 -9.56 31.23
CA MET A 1 -1.04 -8.65 30.67
C MET A 1 0.33 -9.19 31.02
N VAL A 2 0.97 -9.91 30.09
CA VAL A 2 2.38 -10.30 30.25
C VAL A 2 3.12 -9.66 29.08
N SER A 3 3.68 -8.47 29.32
CA SER A 3 4.75 -7.96 28.47
C SER A 3 5.97 -8.85 28.72
N LYS A 4 6.08 -9.94 27.94
CA LYS A 4 7.34 -10.68 27.84
C LYS A 4 8.33 -9.72 27.21
N VAL A 5 9.14 -9.06 28.04
CA VAL A 5 10.34 -8.35 27.59
C VAL A 5 11.19 -9.41 26.90
N LEU A 6 11.23 -9.38 25.57
CA LEU A 6 12.10 -10.26 24.80
C LEU A 6 13.55 -9.88 25.13
N ASN A 7 14.33 -10.83 25.60
CA ASN A 7 15.72 -10.61 25.97
C ASN A 7 16.51 -10.21 24.69
N PRO A 8 17.29 -9.11 24.68
CA PRO A 8 18.12 -8.72 23.54
C PRO A 8 18.98 -9.87 22.96
N SER A 9 19.45 -10.78 23.81
CA SER A 9 20.20 -11.97 23.38
C SER A 9 19.38 -12.91 22.46
N ASN A 10 18.06 -12.96 22.65
CA ASN A 10 17.17 -13.81 21.85
C ASN A 10 16.93 -13.22 20.47
N HIS A 11 16.88 -11.88 20.34
CA HIS A 11 16.79 -11.22 19.04
C HIS A 11 18.06 -11.45 18.22
N GLU A 12 19.23 -11.34 18.86
CA GLU A 12 20.51 -11.63 18.21
C GLU A 12 20.61 -13.09 17.74
N LEU A 13 20.23 -14.04 18.59
CA LEU A 13 20.20 -15.46 18.23
C LEU A 13 19.21 -15.73 17.08
N LEU A 14 18.00 -15.16 17.15
CA LEU A 14 17.00 -15.31 16.10
C LEU A 14 17.51 -14.72 14.77
N LEU A 15 18.13 -13.54 14.80
CA LEU A 15 18.71 -12.91 13.61
C LEU A 15 19.89 -13.70 13.05
N ALA A 16 20.66 -14.40 13.88
CA ALA A 16 21.69 -15.33 13.41
C ALA A 16 21.07 -16.53 12.68
N VAL A 17 20.04 -17.17 13.25
CA VAL A 17 19.34 -18.29 12.59
C VAL A 17 18.65 -17.86 11.31
N LEU A 18 18.03 -16.67 11.28
CA LEU A 18 17.42 -16.15 10.06
C LEU A 18 18.45 -15.87 8.97
N TRP A 19 19.68 -15.50 9.33
CA TRP A 19 20.76 -15.35 8.36
C TRP A 19 21.09 -16.68 7.66
N ASP A 20 21.11 -17.80 8.38
CA ASP A 20 21.25 -19.12 7.76
C ASP A 20 20.12 -19.38 6.75
N GLY A 21 18.91 -18.91 7.07
CA GLY A 21 17.76 -18.93 6.18
C GLY A 21 17.90 -18.00 4.96
N VAL A 22 18.65 -16.90 5.05
CA VAL A 22 18.93 -15.98 3.93
C VAL A 22 19.83 -16.62 2.91
N VAL A 23 20.86 -17.35 3.35
CA VAL A 23 21.86 -17.98 2.47
C VAL A 23 21.55 -19.44 2.15
N HIS A 24 20.36 -19.92 2.54
CA HIS A 24 19.95 -21.30 2.35
C HIS A 24 19.84 -21.67 0.86
N THR A 25 20.19 -22.90 0.49
CA THR A 25 20.17 -23.38 -0.91
C THR A 25 18.77 -23.40 -1.53
N SER A 26 17.75 -23.74 -0.73
CA SER A 26 16.34 -23.72 -1.15
C SER A 26 15.75 -22.31 -1.20
N ALA A 27 15.26 -21.90 -2.37
CA ALA A 27 14.54 -20.64 -2.59
C ALA A 27 13.26 -20.52 -1.75
N GLN A 28 12.59 -21.64 -1.46
CA GLN A 28 11.40 -21.65 -0.60
C GLN A 28 11.75 -21.25 0.83
N VAL A 29 12.90 -21.71 1.34
CA VAL A 29 13.39 -21.33 2.67
C VAL A 29 13.72 -19.85 2.68
N ARG A 30 14.48 -19.36 1.69
CA ARG A 30 14.82 -17.92 1.56
C ARG A 30 13.57 -17.04 1.46
N SER A 31 12.57 -17.45 0.68
CA SER A 31 11.28 -16.75 0.57
C SER A 31 10.52 -16.72 1.89
N THR A 32 10.58 -17.81 2.67
CA THR A 32 9.94 -17.88 3.98
C THR A 32 10.68 -17.00 4.98
N THR A 33 12.02 -16.96 4.92
CA THR A 33 12.86 -16.05 5.70
C THR A 33 12.49 -14.59 5.47
N GLY A 34 12.29 -14.17 4.21
CA GLY A 34 11.80 -12.82 3.88
C GLY A 34 10.47 -12.48 4.57
N LYS A 35 9.52 -13.42 4.57
CA LYS A 35 8.23 -13.27 5.28
C LYS A 35 8.38 -13.24 6.80
N ILE A 36 9.33 -13.96 7.37
CA ILE A 36 9.60 -13.90 8.81
C ILE A 36 10.17 -12.54 9.19
N PHE A 37 11.05 -11.95 8.35
CA PHE A 37 11.53 -10.59 8.58
C PHE A 37 10.39 -9.56 8.60
N GLU A 38 9.38 -9.70 7.75
CA GLU A 38 8.20 -8.82 7.78
C GLU A 38 7.54 -8.77 9.17
N VAL A 39 7.43 -9.92 9.85
CA VAL A 39 6.87 -9.99 11.21
C VAL A 39 7.87 -9.48 12.25
N LEU A 40 9.15 -9.81 12.08
CA LEU A 40 10.20 -9.51 13.05
C LEU A 40 10.45 -8.01 13.22
N VAL A 41 10.36 -7.21 12.14
CA VAL A 41 10.65 -5.77 12.13
C VAL A 41 9.94 -5.03 13.27
N LYS A 42 8.70 -5.41 13.62
CA LYS A 42 7.89 -4.77 14.66
C LYS A 42 8.39 -5.02 16.09
N GLY A 43 9.26 -6.03 16.27
CA GLY A 43 9.72 -6.49 17.60
C GLY A 43 11.20 -6.24 17.87
N VAL A 44 11.96 -5.71 16.91
CA VAL A 44 13.41 -5.48 17.05
C VAL A 44 13.74 -3.98 17.08
N SER A 45 14.84 -3.61 17.73
CA SER A 45 15.27 -2.21 17.78
C SER A 45 15.70 -1.71 16.40
N GLU A 46 15.53 -0.41 16.14
CA GLU A 46 16.00 0.18 14.87
C GLU A 46 17.50 -0.02 14.63
N SER A 47 18.32 -0.12 15.69
CA SER A 47 19.74 -0.49 15.58
C SER A 47 19.95 -1.88 14.97
N LEU A 48 19.14 -2.87 15.36
CA LEU A 48 19.18 -4.21 14.76
C LEU A 48 18.56 -4.23 13.37
N ILE A 49 17.55 -3.38 13.13
CA ILE A 49 16.99 -3.22 11.78
C ILE A 49 18.08 -2.70 10.82
N ALA A 50 18.78 -1.65 11.21
CA ALA A 50 19.86 -1.05 10.42
C ALA A 50 21.01 -2.01 10.14
N SER A 51 21.47 -2.71 11.17
CA SER A 51 22.70 -3.50 11.13
C SER A 51 22.51 -4.94 10.66
N ARG A 52 21.31 -5.51 10.79
CA ARG A 52 21.05 -6.95 10.50
C ARG A 52 19.87 -7.18 9.56
N VAL A 53 18.71 -6.57 9.83
CA VAL A 53 17.50 -6.85 9.04
C VAL A 53 17.59 -6.27 7.63
N VAL A 54 17.90 -4.99 7.50
CA VAL A 54 17.97 -4.32 6.19
C VAL A 54 19.05 -4.95 5.30
N PRO A 55 20.28 -5.23 5.77
CA PRO A 55 21.26 -5.96 4.98
C PRO A 55 20.77 -7.35 4.52
N ALA A 56 20.10 -8.11 5.40
CA ALA A 56 19.52 -9.40 5.05
C ALA A 56 18.42 -9.28 3.97
N LEU A 57 17.53 -8.30 4.10
CA LEU A 57 16.50 -8.03 3.10
C LEU A 57 17.09 -7.59 1.76
N VAL A 58 18.15 -6.77 1.74
CA VAL A 58 18.84 -6.37 0.51
C VAL A 58 19.47 -7.58 -0.21
N THR A 59 20.08 -8.50 0.54
CA THR A 59 20.58 -9.78 -0.01
C THR A 59 19.46 -10.56 -0.69
N LEU A 60 18.32 -10.73 -0.01
CA LEU A 60 17.15 -11.42 -0.56
C LEU A 60 16.49 -10.66 -1.73
N ALA A 61 16.54 -9.33 -1.74
CA ALA A 61 16.02 -8.50 -2.82
C ALA A 61 16.82 -8.64 -4.12
N SER A 62 18.08 -9.08 -4.01
CA SER A 62 19.00 -9.33 -5.12
C SER A 62 19.10 -10.82 -5.50
N ASP A 63 18.27 -11.68 -4.90
CA ASP A 63 18.32 -13.14 -5.06
C ASP A 63 18.13 -13.59 -6.52
N PRO A 64 18.78 -14.65 -7.03
CA PRO A 64 18.53 -15.13 -8.39
C PRO A 64 17.05 -15.47 -8.67
N GLU A 65 16.28 -15.88 -7.66
CA GLU A 65 14.88 -16.28 -7.82
C GLU A 65 13.92 -15.10 -7.59
N ILE A 66 13.09 -14.79 -8.59
CA ILE A 66 12.11 -13.70 -8.49
C ILE A 66 11.12 -13.89 -7.34
N SER A 67 10.78 -15.14 -7.02
CA SER A 67 9.89 -15.47 -5.89
C SER A 67 10.46 -15.03 -4.54
N VAL A 68 11.77 -15.15 -4.36
CA VAL A 68 12.48 -14.67 -3.16
C VAL A 68 12.48 -13.15 -3.13
N ARG A 69 12.78 -12.48 -4.24
CA ARG A 69 12.74 -11.02 -4.33
C ARG A 69 11.36 -10.46 -3.95
N ILE A 70 10.30 -11.02 -4.52
CA ILE A 70 8.91 -10.63 -4.24
C ILE A 70 8.60 -10.77 -2.74
N SER A 71 9.10 -11.83 -2.09
CA SER A 71 8.87 -12.06 -0.65
C SER A 71 9.43 -10.97 0.26
N THR A 72 10.37 -10.15 -0.23
CA THR A 72 10.97 -9.05 0.54
C THR A 72 10.15 -7.76 0.51
N VAL A 73 9.31 -7.57 -0.50
CA VAL A 73 8.56 -6.32 -0.72
C VAL A 73 7.69 -5.96 0.50
N PRO A 74 6.91 -6.90 1.09
CA PRO A 74 6.15 -6.59 2.30
C PRO A 74 7.03 -6.27 3.51
N ALA A 75 8.18 -6.93 3.65
CA ALA A 75 9.11 -6.68 4.75
C ALA A 75 9.70 -5.26 4.69
N PHE A 76 10.10 -4.81 3.50
CA PHE A 76 10.49 -3.41 3.27
C PHE A 76 9.35 -2.45 3.61
N GLY A 77 8.11 -2.77 3.25
CA GLY A 77 6.95 -1.98 3.63
C GLY A 77 6.80 -1.86 5.15
N THR A 78 7.00 -2.96 5.88
CA THR A 78 6.94 -2.92 7.35
C THR A 78 8.06 -2.10 7.95
N VAL A 79 9.25 -2.06 7.34
CA VAL A 79 10.32 -1.13 7.77
C VAL A 79 9.86 0.32 7.62
N VAL A 80 9.28 0.69 6.48
CA VAL A 80 8.75 2.05 6.25
C VAL A 80 7.68 2.45 7.27
N GLU A 81 6.83 1.52 7.71
CA GLU A 81 5.79 1.80 8.71
C GLU A 81 6.30 1.95 10.16
N ASN A 82 7.49 1.42 10.48
CA ASN A 82 7.92 1.24 11.87
C ASN A 82 9.27 1.90 12.21
N VAL A 83 9.94 2.51 11.23
CA VAL A 83 11.26 3.11 11.41
C VAL A 83 11.22 4.60 11.09
N THR A 84 11.94 5.38 11.89
CA THR A 84 12.07 6.84 11.72
C THR A 84 13.47 7.28 11.29
N GLN A 85 14.48 6.42 11.45
CA GLN A 85 15.85 6.69 10.99
C GLN A 85 15.93 6.85 9.46
N ARG A 86 16.28 8.06 9.03
CA ARG A 86 16.32 8.44 7.62
C ARG A 86 17.27 7.58 6.80
N GLU A 87 18.45 7.24 7.33
CA GLU A 87 19.44 6.43 6.62
C GLU A 87 18.93 5.01 6.35
N ILE A 88 18.03 4.49 7.19
CA ILE A 88 17.36 3.21 6.98
C ILE A 88 16.30 3.36 5.89
N LEU A 89 15.44 4.38 6.01
CA LEU A 89 14.37 4.63 5.04
C LEU A 89 14.92 4.90 3.63
N ASP A 90 16.00 5.67 3.49
CA ASP A 90 16.64 5.96 2.20
C ASP A 90 17.11 4.66 1.50
N LYS A 91 17.67 3.70 2.26
CA LYS A 91 18.04 2.39 1.72
C LYS A 91 16.83 1.60 1.26
N VAL A 92 15.74 1.60 2.03
CA VAL A 92 14.51 0.90 1.68
C VAL A 92 13.82 1.53 0.46
N HIS A 93 13.81 2.86 0.37
CA HIS A 93 13.30 3.59 -0.80
C HIS A 93 14.09 3.23 -2.05
N MET A 94 15.42 3.11 -1.96
CA MET A 94 16.25 2.65 -3.08
C MET A 94 15.88 1.24 -3.54
N GLN A 95 15.51 0.33 -2.63
CA GLN A 95 15.04 -1.02 -3.00
C GLN A 95 13.70 -0.98 -3.73
N PHE A 96 12.73 -0.20 -3.24
CA PHE A 96 11.48 0.02 -3.97
C PHE A 96 11.70 0.64 -5.35
N GLN A 97 12.56 1.65 -5.44
CA GLN A 97 12.90 2.28 -6.70
C GLN A 97 13.52 1.26 -7.67
N THR A 98 14.42 0.41 -7.18
CA THR A 98 15.03 -0.66 -7.98
C THR A 98 13.98 -1.63 -8.50
N PHE A 99 13.04 -2.08 -7.67
CA PHE A 99 11.95 -2.96 -8.10
C PHE A 99 11.04 -2.34 -9.17
N MET A 100 10.92 -1.01 -9.21
CA MET A 100 10.06 -0.30 -10.15
C MET A 100 10.76 0.09 -11.46
N ASP A 101 12.03 0.48 -11.37
CA ASP A 101 12.74 1.14 -12.47
C ASP A 101 13.69 0.21 -13.23
N ASP A 102 14.16 -0.88 -12.59
CA ASP A 102 15.04 -1.84 -13.26
C ASP A 102 14.26 -2.58 -14.38
N PRO A 103 14.74 -2.52 -15.65
CA PRO A 103 14.11 -3.21 -16.77
C PRO A 103 13.91 -4.72 -16.54
N LEU A 104 14.71 -5.35 -15.68
CA LEU A 104 14.58 -6.76 -15.31
C LEU A 104 13.19 -7.11 -14.75
N TYR A 105 12.51 -6.14 -14.12
CA TYR A 105 11.24 -6.35 -13.44
C TYR A 105 10.00 -5.98 -14.26
N ARG A 106 10.17 -5.38 -15.45
CA ARG A 106 9.06 -4.80 -16.23
C ARG A 106 7.90 -5.75 -16.47
N ASP A 107 8.19 -7.03 -16.74
CA ASP A 107 7.18 -8.04 -17.08
C ASP A 107 6.79 -8.95 -15.89
N GLN A 108 7.26 -8.63 -14.69
CA GLN A 108 7.03 -9.43 -13.47
C GLN A 108 5.70 -9.07 -12.80
N HIS A 109 4.60 -9.61 -13.33
CA HIS A 109 3.23 -9.35 -12.83
C HIS A 109 3.08 -9.52 -11.31
N SER A 110 3.60 -10.62 -10.75
CA SER A 110 3.48 -10.91 -9.32
C SER A 110 4.23 -9.89 -8.43
N LEU A 111 5.36 -9.36 -8.92
CA LEU A 111 6.09 -8.30 -8.22
C LEU A 111 5.28 -7.00 -8.25
N TYR A 112 4.72 -6.67 -9.41
CA TYR A 112 3.90 -5.48 -9.60
C TYR A 112 2.67 -5.46 -8.69
N VAL A 113 1.95 -6.58 -8.61
CA VAL A 113 0.83 -6.80 -7.67
C VAL A 113 1.28 -6.67 -6.21
N SER A 114 2.44 -7.24 -5.86
CA SER A 114 2.99 -7.17 -4.50
C SER A 114 3.36 -5.74 -4.09
N LEU A 115 3.89 -4.93 -5.02
CA LEU A 115 4.22 -3.52 -4.79
C LEU A 115 2.97 -2.69 -4.51
N ILE A 116 1.94 -2.81 -5.36
CA ILE A 116 0.68 -2.06 -5.17
C ILE A 116 0.02 -2.43 -3.84
N ASN A 117 -0.02 -3.72 -3.51
CA ASN A 117 -0.58 -4.19 -2.23
C ASN A 117 0.21 -3.62 -1.04
N THR A 118 1.54 -3.62 -1.13
CA THR A 118 2.40 -3.05 -0.09
C THR A 118 2.13 -1.55 0.05
N PHE A 119 2.08 -0.80 -1.05
CA PHE A 119 1.77 0.63 -1.05
C PHE A 119 0.37 0.96 -0.50
N ALA A 120 -0.63 0.14 -0.79
CA ALA A 120 -1.97 0.26 -0.23
C ALA A 120 -1.95 0.18 1.31
N ARG A 121 -1.18 -0.78 1.86
CA ARG A 121 -1.03 -0.98 3.30
C ARG A 121 -0.24 0.14 3.96
N VAL A 122 0.93 0.47 3.42
CA VAL A 122 1.88 1.37 4.10
C VAL A 122 1.55 2.84 3.86
N GLY A 123 0.93 3.19 2.74
CA GLY A 123 0.68 4.58 2.35
C GLY A 123 -0.04 5.42 3.43
N PRO A 124 -1.11 4.91 4.08
CA PRO A 124 -1.77 5.63 5.17
C PRO A 124 -0.98 5.75 6.47
N ASN A 125 -0.01 4.85 6.71
CA ASN A 125 0.70 4.72 7.98
C ASN A 125 2.15 5.26 7.94
N ALA A 126 2.72 5.38 6.74
CA ALA A 126 4.07 5.89 6.51
C ALA A 126 4.14 7.42 6.67
N GLU A 127 5.37 7.96 6.67
CA GLU A 127 5.58 9.40 6.66
C GLU A 127 4.87 10.05 5.45
N PRO A 128 4.17 11.19 5.65
CA PRO A 128 3.52 11.90 4.56
C PRO A 128 4.43 12.15 3.36
N LYS A 129 5.72 12.42 3.61
CA LYS A 129 6.73 12.61 2.56
C LYS A 129 6.88 11.38 1.65
N PHE A 130 7.00 10.18 2.21
CA PHE A 130 7.10 8.95 1.41
C PHE A 130 5.81 8.69 0.62
N ARG A 131 4.66 8.89 1.26
CA ARG A 131 3.36 8.75 0.58
C ARG A 131 3.23 9.72 -0.60
N ASP A 132 3.61 10.98 -0.37
CA ASP A 132 3.34 12.07 -1.28
C ASP A 132 4.35 12.14 -2.44
N GLU A 133 5.65 11.95 -2.14
CA GLU A 133 6.72 12.05 -3.15
C GLU A 133 6.97 10.72 -3.87
N PHE A 134 6.59 9.58 -3.28
CA PHE A 134 6.88 8.26 -3.83
C PHE A 134 5.60 7.47 -4.15
N VAL A 135 4.80 7.13 -3.14
CA VAL A 135 3.68 6.17 -3.34
C VAL A 135 2.63 6.68 -4.32
N LEU A 136 2.11 7.89 -4.13
CA LEU A 136 1.03 8.44 -4.96
C LEU A 136 1.43 8.61 -6.44
N PRO A 137 2.58 9.26 -6.76
CA PRO A 137 3.06 9.34 -8.14
C PRO A 137 3.24 7.97 -8.79
N ARG A 138 3.80 7.00 -8.05
CA ARG A 138 4.02 5.63 -8.56
C ARG A 138 2.72 4.89 -8.82
N LEU A 139 1.72 4.99 -7.94
CA LEU A 139 0.39 4.40 -8.17
C LEU A 139 -0.32 5.02 -9.38
N ALA A 140 -0.13 6.32 -9.64
CA ALA A 140 -0.72 6.99 -10.80
C ALA A 140 -0.13 6.45 -12.12
N VAL A 141 1.20 6.33 -12.18
CA VAL A 141 1.90 5.69 -13.31
C VAL A 141 1.46 4.24 -13.48
N MET A 142 1.29 3.52 -12.37
CA MET A 142 0.87 2.12 -12.41
C MET A 142 -0.53 1.95 -12.97
N ALA A 143 -1.47 2.83 -12.60
CA ALA A 143 -2.82 2.85 -13.15
C ALA A 143 -2.84 3.21 -14.64
N ALA A 144 -2.06 4.21 -15.07
CA ALA A 144 -1.94 4.58 -16.48
C ALA A 144 -1.36 3.43 -17.33
N THR A 145 -0.39 2.69 -16.79
CA THR A 145 0.18 1.51 -17.45
C THR A 145 -0.86 0.39 -17.57
N ASN A 146 -1.67 0.17 -16.54
CA ASN A 146 -2.66 -0.92 -16.54
C ASN A 146 -3.76 -0.74 -17.61
N ASN A 147 -4.16 0.49 -17.92
CA ASN A 147 -5.09 0.78 -19.02
C ASN A 147 -4.67 0.22 -20.38
N HIS A 148 -3.36 0.00 -20.58
CA HIS A 148 -2.80 -0.54 -21.81
C HIS A 148 -2.60 -2.07 -21.76
N THR A 149 -2.92 -2.71 -20.63
CA THR A 149 -2.79 -4.15 -20.46
C THR A 149 -3.86 -4.87 -21.26
N THR A 150 -3.46 -5.76 -22.17
CA THR A 150 -4.39 -6.52 -23.02
C THR A 150 -4.84 -7.84 -22.40
N ASN A 151 -4.06 -8.38 -21.45
CA ASN A 151 -4.43 -9.58 -20.72
C ASN A 151 -5.47 -9.24 -19.65
N GLU A 152 -6.71 -9.67 -19.87
CA GLU A 152 -7.85 -9.35 -19.01
C GLU A 152 -7.71 -9.84 -17.56
N THR A 153 -7.05 -10.99 -17.34
CA THR A 153 -6.77 -11.46 -15.98
C THR A 153 -5.78 -10.55 -15.27
N ARG A 154 -4.66 -10.19 -15.93
CA ARG A 154 -3.66 -9.30 -15.35
C ARG A 154 -4.22 -7.89 -15.11
N LYS A 155 -4.97 -7.36 -16.09
CA LYS A 155 -5.66 -6.07 -15.96
C LYS A 155 -6.57 -6.08 -14.74
N ARG A 156 -7.40 -7.11 -14.59
CA ARG A 156 -8.29 -7.27 -13.43
C ARG A 156 -7.52 -7.31 -12.11
N ASP A 157 -6.48 -8.13 -12.01
CA ASP A 157 -5.68 -8.27 -10.79
C ASP A 157 -5.12 -6.92 -10.34
N VAL A 158 -4.48 -6.19 -11.26
CA VAL A 158 -3.88 -4.88 -10.98
C VAL A 158 -4.94 -3.85 -10.65
N ALA A 159 -6.03 -3.77 -11.43
CA ALA A 159 -7.08 -2.80 -11.19
C ALA A 159 -7.74 -2.99 -9.82
N MET A 160 -7.93 -4.25 -9.39
CA MET A 160 -8.44 -4.54 -8.04
C MET A 160 -7.45 -4.15 -6.94
N GLN A 161 -6.13 -4.32 -7.13
CA GLN A 161 -5.15 -3.84 -6.15
C GLN A 161 -5.07 -2.31 -6.11
N LEU A 162 -5.15 -1.64 -7.26
CA LEU A 162 -5.18 -0.18 -7.33
C LEU A 162 -6.43 0.36 -6.63
N TRP A 163 -7.58 -0.29 -6.80
CA TRP A 163 -8.80 0.05 -6.06
C TRP A 163 -8.58 0.03 -4.54
N GLU A 164 -7.97 -1.04 -4.01
CA GLU A 164 -7.65 -1.12 -2.58
C GLU A 164 -6.67 0.00 -2.16
N ALA A 165 -5.65 0.29 -2.98
CA ALA A 165 -4.68 1.34 -2.70
C ALA A 165 -5.31 2.74 -2.65
N TYR A 166 -6.07 3.12 -3.68
CA TYR A 166 -6.75 4.42 -3.71
C TYR A 166 -7.83 4.54 -2.62
N SER A 167 -8.52 3.45 -2.30
CA SER A 167 -9.48 3.41 -1.19
C SER A 167 -8.80 3.67 0.15
N ALA A 168 -7.67 3.00 0.42
CA ALA A 168 -6.90 3.21 1.65
C ALA A 168 -6.35 4.65 1.74
N LEU A 169 -5.87 5.20 0.63
CA LEU A 169 -5.31 6.55 0.56
C LEU A 169 -6.35 7.67 0.56
N SER A 170 -7.62 7.37 0.25
CA SER A 170 -8.70 8.37 0.17
C SER A 170 -8.93 9.16 1.46
N CYS A 171 -8.59 8.55 2.61
CA CYS A 171 -8.73 9.13 3.94
C CYS A 171 -7.49 9.91 4.41
N CYS A 172 -6.41 9.90 3.62
CA CYS A 172 -5.20 10.64 3.93
C CYS A 172 -5.38 12.14 3.68
N PHE A 173 -4.66 12.96 4.43
CA PHE A 173 -4.49 14.37 4.10
C PHE A 173 -3.52 14.49 2.91
N ILE A 174 -4.04 14.87 1.75
CA ILE A 174 -3.30 15.05 0.49
C ILE A 174 -3.53 16.50 0.06
N ASN A 175 -2.45 17.22 -0.27
CA ASN A 175 -2.55 18.62 -0.68
C ASN A 175 -3.17 18.76 -2.09
N GLU A 176 -3.71 19.95 -2.41
CA GLU A 176 -4.39 20.22 -3.69
C GLU A 176 -3.54 19.89 -4.91
N GLN A 177 -2.26 20.29 -4.91
CA GLN A 177 -1.35 20.05 -6.01
C GLN A 177 -1.20 18.55 -6.30
N LEU A 178 -0.96 17.76 -5.26
CA LEU A 178 -0.79 16.32 -5.39
C LEU A 178 -2.10 15.61 -5.74
N ILE A 179 -3.24 16.14 -5.29
CA ILE A 179 -4.54 15.67 -5.76
C ILE A 179 -4.65 15.84 -7.28
N SER A 180 -4.28 17.00 -7.80
CA SER A 180 -4.32 17.30 -9.24
C SER A 180 -3.28 16.52 -10.06
N GLU A 181 -2.07 16.34 -9.54
CA GLU A 181 -0.94 15.77 -10.29
C GLU A 181 -0.87 14.23 -10.23
N ALA A 182 -1.35 13.61 -9.15
CA ALA A 182 -1.24 12.16 -8.97
C ALA A 182 -2.58 11.48 -8.65
N MET A 183 -3.32 11.93 -7.62
CA MET A 183 -4.51 11.24 -7.13
C MET A 183 -5.61 11.17 -8.20
N LEU A 184 -6.00 12.31 -8.78
CA LEU A 184 -7.07 12.37 -9.79
C LEU A 184 -6.69 11.69 -11.10
N PRO A 185 -5.49 11.91 -11.68
CA PRO A 185 -5.05 11.16 -12.87
C PRO A 185 -5.10 9.65 -12.65
N GLY A 186 -4.59 9.18 -11.53
CA GLY A 186 -4.59 7.77 -11.16
C GLY A 186 -6.00 7.17 -11.00
N LEU A 187 -6.89 7.87 -10.29
CA LEU A 187 -8.29 7.47 -10.14
C LEU A 187 -9.04 7.43 -11.48
N ARG A 188 -8.77 8.37 -12.40
CA ARG A 188 -9.40 8.39 -13.72
C ARG A 188 -8.96 7.21 -14.58
N CYS A 189 -7.68 6.82 -14.52
CA CYS A 189 -7.21 5.58 -15.13
C CYS A 189 -7.91 4.37 -14.51
N LEU A 190 -7.92 4.27 -13.17
CA LEU A 190 -8.60 3.18 -12.48
C LEU A 190 -10.08 3.06 -12.86
N ARG A 191 -10.80 4.19 -12.99
CA ARG A 191 -12.20 4.18 -13.40
C ARG A 191 -12.39 3.53 -14.78
N GLN A 192 -11.50 3.80 -15.73
CA GLN A 192 -11.54 3.21 -17.06
C GLN A 192 -11.38 1.68 -17.00
N ASP A 193 -10.42 1.20 -16.21
CA ASP A 193 -10.25 -0.24 -15.98
C ASP A 193 -11.48 -0.85 -15.27
N MET A 194 -12.02 -0.19 -14.23
CA MET A 194 -13.19 -0.66 -13.49
C MET A 194 -14.42 -0.79 -14.37
N ALA A 195 -14.63 0.12 -15.33
CA ALA A 195 -15.74 0.03 -16.28
C ALA A 195 -15.72 -1.28 -17.11
N GLN A 196 -14.55 -1.87 -17.33
CA GLN A 196 -14.39 -3.14 -18.04
C GLN A 196 -14.36 -4.35 -17.08
N VAL A 197 -13.70 -4.19 -15.94
CA VAL A 197 -13.33 -5.28 -15.04
C VAL A 197 -14.40 -5.59 -13.99
N ALA A 198 -15.00 -4.55 -13.40
CA ALA A 198 -15.94 -4.57 -12.28
C ALA A 198 -16.85 -3.32 -12.31
N PRO A 199 -17.84 -3.26 -13.23
CA PRO A 199 -18.68 -2.07 -13.45
C PRO A 199 -19.41 -1.57 -12.19
N GLU A 200 -19.68 -2.45 -11.24
CA GLU A 200 -20.26 -2.10 -9.94
C GLU A 200 -19.37 -1.19 -9.11
N LEU A 201 -18.05 -1.32 -9.21
CA LEU A 201 -17.08 -0.49 -8.49
C LEU A 201 -16.77 0.82 -9.22
N GLU A 202 -16.99 0.88 -10.54
CA GLU A 202 -16.78 2.09 -11.34
C GLU A 202 -17.54 3.29 -10.77
N SER A 203 -18.81 3.10 -10.39
CA SER A 203 -19.64 4.16 -9.82
C SER A 203 -19.09 4.73 -8.50
N VAL A 204 -18.41 3.88 -7.72
CA VAL A 204 -17.76 4.26 -6.46
C VAL A 204 -16.49 5.06 -6.75
N VAL A 205 -15.67 4.63 -7.72
CA VAL A 205 -14.50 5.39 -8.19
C VAL A 205 -14.92 6.75 -8.75
N SER A 206 -15.99 6.80 -9.54
CA SER A 206 -16.57 8.04 -10.07
C SER A 206 -17.01 9.01 -8.96
N SER A 207 -17.56 8.49 -7.86
CA SER A 207 -17.91 9.32 -6.69
C SER A 207 -16.66 9.85 -5.98
N LEU A 208 -15.64 8.99 -5.81
CA LEU A 208 -14.37 9.37 -5.20
C LEU A 208 -13.64 10.46 -6.02
N ILE A 209 -13.69 10.38 -7.34
CA ILE A 209 -13.15 11.42 -8.25
C ILE A 209 -13.83 12.78 -7.97
N LYS A 210 -15.17 12.82 -7.92
CA LYS A 210 -15.92 14.05 -7.65
C LYS A 210 -15.60 14.66 -6.29
N ASP A 211 -15.41 13.82 -5.27
CA ASP A 211 -15.02 14.27 -3.93
C ASP A 211 -13.66 14.98 -3.96
N PHE A 212 -12.69 14.44 -4.72
CA PHE A 212 -11.37 15.06 -4.87
C PHE A 212 -11.38 16.29 -5.78
N GLU A 213 -12.20 16.33 -6.83
CA GLU A 213 -12.40 17.53 -7.65
C GLU A 213 -12.97 18.68 -6.80
N THR A 214 -13.99 18.40 -5.99
CA THR A 214 -14.58 19.38 -5.07
C THR A 214 -13.56 19.92 -4.05
N LYS A 215 -12.64 19.06 -3.56
CA LYS A 215 -11.57 19.49 -2.64
C LYS A 215 -10.58 20.46 -3.30
N VAL A 216 -10.31 20.32 -4.59
CA VAL A 216 -9.41 21.22 -5.34
C VAL A 216 -10.11 22.51 -5.73
N GLU A 217 -11.41 22.47 -6.03
CA GLU A 217 -12.22 23.64 -6.40
C GLU A 217 -12.71 24.47 -5.20
N ALA A 218 -12.52 23.97 -3.97
CA ALA A 218 -12.95 24.66 -2.76
C ALA A 218 -12.33 26.08 -2.69
N PRO A 219 -13.13 27.14 -2.46
CA PRO A 219 -12.61 28.50 -2.40
C PRO A 219 -11.54 28.64 -1.32
N ARG A 220 -10.35 29.10 -1.72
CA ARG A 220 -9.31 29.51 -0.76
C ARG A 220 -9.86 30.68 0.07
N PRO A 221 -9.74 30.67 1.40
CA PRO A 221 -10.12 31.80 2.22
C PRO A 221 -9.14 32.95 1.96
N LEU A 222 -9.43 33.80 0.98
CA LEU A 222 -8.75 35.07 0.74
C LEU A 222 -9.49 36.18 1.49
N ASP A 223 -8.76 36.79 2.43
CA ASP A 223 -8.88 38.13 3.01
C ASP A 223 -10.29 38.65 3.32
N ARG A 224 -10.75 38.34 4.54
CA ARG A 224 -11.81 39.10 5.22
C ARG A 224 -11.26 40.45 5.72
N SER A 225 -10.88 41.33 4.80
CA SER A 225 -10.83 42.78 5.06
C SER A 225 -12.03 43.41 4.37
N GLY A 226 -13.04 43.76 5.15
CA GLY A 226 -14.22 44.46 4.64
C GLY A 226 -15.54 44.02 5.26
N SER A 227 -15.87 44.69 6.36
CA SER A 227 -17.24 45.02 6.79
C SER A 227 -18.09 43.94 7.48
N ILE A 228 -18.35 44.29 8.74
CA ILE A 228 -19.27 43.77 9.74
C ILE A 228 -20.67 43.47 9.16
N SER A 229 -21.18 42.26 9.43
CA SER A 229 -22.53 42.07 9.97
C SER A 229 -22.68 40.68 10.58
N ALA A 230 -23.26 40.69 11.78
CA ALA A 230 -23.43 39.55 12.65
C ALA A 230 -24.54 38.60 12.16
N ALA A 231 -24.27 37.30 12.23
CA ALA A 231 -25.29 36.31 12.56
C ALA A 231 -24.57 35.12 13.22
N VAL A 232 -24.88 34.92 14.49
CA VAL A 232 -24.43 33.80 15.31
C VAL A 232 -25.25 32.57 14.91
N SER A 233 -24.57 31.50 14.50
CA SER A 233 -25.09 30.13 14.59
C SER A 233 -23.92 29.18 14.80
N ALA A 234 -23.75 28.75 16.04
CA ALA A 234 -23.05 27.51 16.37
C ALA A 234 -23.94 26.33 15.94
N VAL A 235 -23.34 25.25 15.41
CA VAL A 235 -23.72 23.83 15.66
C VAL A 235 -22.78 22.92 14.85
N THR A 236 -21.90 22.27 15.61
CA THR A 236 -21.38 20.89 15.52
C THR A 236 -20.92 20.30 14.18
N GLY A 237 -19.63 19.91 14.15
CA GLY A 237 -19.09 18.96 13.20
C GLY A 237 -19.76 17.59 13.30
N THR A 238 -20.38 17.15 12.20
CA THR A 238 -21.00 15.82 12.05
C THR A 238 -20.75 15.21 10.66
N GLY A 239 -19.98 15.88 9.80
CA GLY A 239 -19.71 15.41 8.42
C GLY A 239 -18.70 14.26 8.34
N ALA A 240 -17.62 14.32 9.12
CA ALA A 240 -16.54 13.34 9.03
C ALA A 240 -16.94 11.95 9.60
N ASP A 241 -17.73 11.92 10.68
CA ASP A 241 -18.09 10.69 11.37
C ASP A 241 -19.18 9.89 10.64
N ASN A 242 -20.13 10.59 10.00
CA ASN A 242 -21.14 9.94 9.16
C ASN A 242 -20.54 9.35 7.88
N MET A 243 -19.51 9.98 7.30
CA MET A 243 -18.87 9.50 6.07
C MET A 243 -17.99 8.27 6.30
N LYS A 244 -17.21 8.26 7.39
CA LYS A 244 -16.46 7.07 7.85
C LYS A 244 -17.39 5.89 8.08
N THR A 245 -18.54 6.12 8.71
CA THR A 245 -19.54 5.09 8.98
C THR A 245 -20.15 4.51 7.71
N LYS A 246 -20.46 5.36 6.72
CA LYS A 246 -21.01 4.92 5.43
C LYS A 246 -20.00 4.09 4.62
N MET A 247 -18.74 4.53 4.56
CA MET A 247 -17.66 3.78 3.88
C MET A 247 -17.35 2.46 4.58
N MET A 248 -17.32 2.44 5.92
CA MET A 248 -17.08 1.22 6.71
C MET A 248 -18.18 0.17 6.48
N ASN A 249 -19.44 0.60 6.36
CA ASN A 249 -20.57 -0.29 6.11
C ASN A 249 -20.53 -0.87 4.69
N THR A 250 -20.24 -0.05 3.67
CA THR A 250 -20.09 -0.53 2.29
C THR A 250 -18.88 -1.46 2.13
N PHE A 251 -17.77 -1.19 2.83
CA PHE A 251 -16.59 -2.06 2.82
C PHE A 251 -16.85 -3.43 3.44
N LYS A 252 -17.59 -3.48 4.56
CA LYS A 252 -17.99 -4.73 5.22
C LYS A 252 -18.87 -5.59 4.30
N ASP A 253 -19.85 -4.99 3.63
CA ASP A 253 -20.75 -5.69 2.71
C ASP A 253 -20.03 -6.27 1.48
N ILE A 254 -19.00 -5.58 0.98
CA ILE A 254 -18.18 -6.05 -0.16
C ILE A 254 -17.22 -7.16 0.28
N LYS A 255 -16.58 -7.02 1.45
CA LYS A 255 -15.70 -8.05 2.00
C LYS A 255 -16.44 -9.36 2.26
N ASP A 256 -17.66 -9.30 2.80
CA ASP A 256 -18.47 -10.49 3.07
C ASP A 256 -18.88 -11.21 1.75
N LYS A 257 -19.18 -10.46 0.69
CA LYS A 257 -19.44 -11.01 -0.66
C LYS A 257 -18.20 -11.64 -1.31
N SER A 258 -17.02 -11.05 -1.13
CA SER A 258 -15.74 -11.60 -1.63
C SER A 258 -15.29 -12.86 -0.89
N THR A 259 -15.65 -13.00 0.39
CA THR A 259 -15.31 -14.16 1.22
C THR A 259 -16.24 -15.34 0.90
N SER A 260 -17.52 -15.07 0.66
CA SER A 260 -18.52 -16.06 0.24
C SER A 260 -18.23 -16.67 -1.15
N SER A 261 -17.70 -15.86 -2.08
CA SER A 261 -17.28 -16.34 -3.41
C SER A 261 -16.04 -17.25 -3.36
N ARG A 262 -15.11 -17.03 -2.42
CA ARG A 262 -14.00 -17.99 -2.16
C ARG A 262 -14.47 -19.31 -1.54
N ALA A 263 -15.48 -19.28 -0.66
CA ALA A 263 -16.02 -20.50 -0.04
C ALA A 263 -16.71 -21.43 -1.06
N ASN A 264 -17.35 -20.85 -2.08
CA ASN A 264 -18.00 -21.61 -3.17
C ASN A 264 -17.02 -22.24 -4.17
N ILE A 265 -15.79 -21.72 -4.30
CA ILE A 265 -14.76 -22.36 -5.15
C ILE A 265 -14.15 -23.57 -4.43
N ALA A 266 -14.03 -23.53 -3.10
CA ALA A 266 -13.49 -24.64 -2.31
C ALA A 266 -14.41 -25.88 -2.28
N SER A 267 -15.72 -25.71 -2.48
CA SER A 267 -16.69 -26.83 -2.50
C SER A 267 -16.73 -27.59 -3.83
N ILE A 268 -16.20 -27.02 -4.92
CA ILE A 268 -16.17 -27.64 -6.25
C ILE A 268 -15.07 -28.72 -6.36
N PHE A 269 -14.01 -28.64 -5.55
CA PHE A 269 -12.90 -29.61 -5.56
C PHE A 269 -13.11 -30.84 -4.64
N ARG A 270 -14.31 -31.04 -4.08
CA ARG A 270 -14.59 -32.15 -3.15
C ARG A 270 -15.45 -33.30 -3.72
N LYS A 271 -15.59 -33.39 -5.04
CA LYS A 271 -16.22 -34.56 -5.68
C LYS A 271 -15.31 -35.19 -6.74
N LYS A 272 -14.43 -36.09 -6.29
CA LYS A 272 -14.19 -37.41 -6.87
C LYS A 272 -13.41 -38.27 -5.88
#